data_AF-A0A7W7S341-F1
#
_entry.id   AF-A0A7W7S341-F1
#
_cell.length_a   1.000
_cell.length_b   1.000
_cell.length_c   1.000
_cell.angle_alpha   90.00
_cell.angle_beta   90.00
_cell.angle_gamma   90.00
#
_symmetry.space_group_name_H-M   'P 1'
#
loop_
_entity.id
_entity.type
_entity.pdbx_description
1 polymer ?
#
loop_
_entity_poly.entity_id
_entity_poly.type
_entity_poly.pdbx_seq_one_letter_code
_entity_poly.pdbx_strand_id
1 'polypeptide(L)'
;MRLVVQVKLLPTPEQAAALEATLHACNDAANLASQAAFTTGARREYALRKHTYGELKARGLGAQAAQHVIKKVADAYTTLRANVRAGNLGRHGSARRARATSKPIAFRADAAQPFDDRCLSWRIDARTVSICHDSGQVAQCGVHRVRRTAHHARLVPERRIRPGLPGRHVVPDRHLRGP
;
A
#
# COMPACT_ATOMS: atom_id res chain seq x y z
N MET A 1 6.37 10.83 22.28
CA MET A 1 5.79 9.48 22.06
C MET A 1 4.71 9.56 20.99
N ARG A 2 4.51 8.54 20.13
CA ARG A 2 3.42 8.51 19.13
C ARG A 2 2.44 7.39 19.46
N LEU A 3 1.19 7.73 19.77
CA LEU A 3 0.12 6.77 20.03
C LEU A 3 -0.40 6.20 18.70
N VAL A 4 -0.64 4.89 18.66
CA VAL A 4 -1.18 4.20 17.49
C VAL A 4 -2.44 3.44 17.92
N VAL A 5 -3.54 3.66 17.20
CA VAL A 5 -4.82 2.99 17.44
C VAL A 5 -5.28 2.33 16.15
N GLN A 6 -5.78 1.10 16.26
CA GLN A 6 -6.48 0.42 15.16
C GLN A 6 -7.98 0.65 15.28
N VAL A 7 -8.58 1.10 14.18
CA VAL A 7 -10.02 1.32 14.08
C VAL A 7 -10.59 0.51 12.92
N LYS A 8 -11.85 0.11 13.06
CA LYS A 8 -12.66 -0.49 12.01
C LYS A 8 -13.62 0.58 11.51
N LEU A 9 -13.62 0.79 10.19
CA LEU A 9 -14.62 1.63 9.54
C LEU A 9 -15.94 0.85 9.45
N LEU A 10 -17.04 1.55 9.67
CA LEU A 10 -18.41 1.08 9.48
C LEU A 10 -19.09 1.91 8.39
N PRO A 11 -18.72 1.72 7.12
CA PRO A 11 -19.30 2.44 6.00
C PRO A 11 -20.70 1.89 5.66
N THR A 12 -21.56 2.74 5.09
CA THR A 12 -22.71 2.27 4.31
C THR A 12 -22.23 1.56 3.04
N PRO A 13 -23.06 0.78 2.33
CA PRO A 13 -22.65 0.11 1.09
C PRO A 13 -22.10 1.07 0.02
N GLU A 14 -22.70 2.25 -0.12
CA GLU A 14 -22.25 3.28 -1.06
C GLU A 14 -20.87 3.86 -0.67
N GLN A 15 -20.66 4.11 0.63
CA GLN A 15 -19.36 4.53 1.15
C GLN A 15 -18.31 3.41 0.98
N ALA A 16 -18.74 2.16 1.18
CA ALA A 16 -18.12 0.91 0.74
C ALA A 16 -17.42 1.04 -0.61
N ALA A 17 -18.28 1.15 -1.61
CA ALA A 17 -17.90 1.19 -3.00
C ALA A 17 -17.01 2.39 -3.33
N ALA A 18 -17.29 3.57 -2.76
CA ALA A 18 -16.48 4.77 -2.98
C ALA A 18 -15.05 4.63 -2.43
N LEU A 19 -14.90 4.05 -1.23
CA LEU A 19 -13.60 3.79 -0.63
C LEU A 19 -12.82 2.73 -1.41
N GLU A 20 -13.49 1.67 -1.86
CA GLU A 20 -12.88 0.61 -2.66
C GLU A 20 -12.41 1.13 -4.03
N ALA A 21 -13.25 1.89 -4.74
CA ALA A 21 -12.88 2.52 -6.00
C ALA A 21 -11.66 3.45 -5.85
N THR A 22 -11.61 4.22 -4.75
CA THR A 22 -10.46 5.07 -4.42
C THR A 22 -9.20 4.25 -4.17
N LEU A 23 -9.31 3.13 -3.43
CA LEU A 23 -8.21 2.23 -3.16
C LEU A 23 -7.63 1.64 -4.46
N HIS A 24 -8.51 1.18 -5.34
CA HIS A 24 -8.15 0.62 -6.65
C HIS A 24 -7.44 1.67 -7.52
N ALA A 25 -8.02 2.87 -7.66
CA ALA A 25 -7.42 3.96 -8.43
C ALA A 25 -6.01 4.34 -7.93
N CYS A 26 -5.82 4.41 -6.61
CA CYS A 26 -4.51 4.68 -6.01
C CYS A 26 -3.49 3.56 -6.27
N ASN A 27 -3.92 2.29 -6.22
CA ASN A 27 -3.03 1.15 -6.45
C ASN A 27 -2.66 0.98 -7.92
N ASP A 28 -3.58 1.25 -8.83
CA ASP A 28 -3.30 1.27 -10.27
C ASP A 28 -2.33 2.40 -10.63
N ALA A 29 -2.48 3.56 -9.99
CA ALA A 29 -1.51 4.65 -10.09
C ALA A 29 -0.15 4.30 -9.49
N ALA A 30 -0.12 3.55 -8.38
CA ALA A 30 1.12 3.06 -7.80
C ALA A 30 1.84 2.07 -8.72
N ASN A 31 1.11 1.20 -9.42
CA ASN A 31 1.67 0.30 -10.43
C ASN A 31 2.32 1.05 -11.59
N LEU A 32 1.64 2.08 -12.10
CA LEU A 32 2.16 2.96 -13.14
C LEU A 32 3.42 3.70 -12.67
N ALA A 33 3.37 4.34 -11.50
CA ALA A 33 4.54 5.02 -10.95
C ALA A 33 5.69 4.06 -10.66
N SER A 34 5.39 2.81 -10.25
CA SER A 34 6.40 1.77 -10.06
C SER A 34 7.07 1.34 -11.36
N GLN A 35 6.30 1.27 -12.45
CA GLN A 35 6.84 1.03 -13.79
C GLN A 35 7.78 2.15 -14.20
N ALA A 36 7.37 3.42 -14.04
CA ALA A 36 8.21 4.58 -14.32
C ALA A 36 9.50 4.56 -13.47
N ALA A 37 9.40 4.26 -12.17
CA ALA A 37 10.55 4.13 -11.27
C ALA A 37 11.51 2.99 -11.67
N PHE A 38 10.98 1.90 -12.22
CA PHE A 38 11.76 0.77 -12.70
C PHE A 38 12.51 1.14 -13.98
N THR A 39 11.81 1.69 -14.97
CA THR A 39 12.35 2.06 -16.29
C THR A 39 13.39 3.18 -16.19
N THR A 40 13.11 4.22 -15.41
CA THR A 40 13.99 5.40 -15.29
C THR A 40 15.08 5.24 -14.23
N GLY A 41 14.94 4.26 -13.33
CA GLY A 41 15.77 4.15 -12.12
C GLY A 41 15.46 5.19 -11.03
N ALA A 42 14.51 6.11 -11.25
CA ALA A 42 14.11 7.15 -10.31
C ALA A 42 13.29 6.59 -9.14
N ARG A 43 13.98 6.03 -8.13
CA ARG A 43 13.36 5.37 -6.97
C ARG A 43 13.27 6.24 -5.72
N ARG A 44 13.73 7.49 -5.79
CA ARG A 44 13.62 8.48 -4.72
C ARG A 44 12.39 9.36 -4.97
N GLU A 45 11.71 9.75 -3.90
CA GLU A 45 10.44 10.49 -3.99
C GLU A 45 10.51 11.72 -4.90
N TYR A 46 11.49 12.61 -4.70
CA TYR A 46 11.65 13.81 -5.51
C TYR A 46 11.88 13.50 -7.00
N ALA A 47 12.74 12.53 -7.30
CA ALA A 47 13.02 12.13 -8.67
C ALA A 47 11.79 11.49 -9.32
N LEU A 48 11.12 10.58 -8.60
CA LEU A 48 9.93 9.91 -9.09
C LEU A 48 8.78 10.89 -9.34
N ARG A 49 8.62 11.91 -8.48
CA ARG A 49 7.61 12.95 -8.63
C ARG A 49 7.74 13.68 -9.97
N LYS A 50 8.96 14.04 -10.38
CA LYS A 50 9.20 14.69 -11.68
C LYS A 50 8.69 13.87 -12.86
N HIS A 51 8.78 12.54 -12.76
CA HIS A 51 8.38 11.64 -13.83
C HIS A 51 6.88 11.31 -13.84
N THR A 52 6.21 11.36 -12.69
CA THR A 52 4.88 10.74 -12.54
C THR A 52 3.78 11.70 -12.15
N TYR A 53 4.09 12.83 -11.50
CA TYR A 53 3.05 13.68 -10.91
C TYR A 53 2.02 14.20 -11.92
N GLY A 54 2.48 14.67 -13.08
CA GLY A 54 1.57 15.17 -14.13
C GLY A 54 0.61 14.09 -14.64
N GLU A 55 1.11 12.88 -14.88
CA GLU A 55 0.31 11.75 -15.32
C GLU A 55 -0.68 11.29 -14.24
N LEU A 56 -0.26 11.26 -12.97
CA LEU A 56 -1.16 10.95 -11.86
C LEU A 56 -2.30 11.96 -11.75
N LYS A 57 -2.01 13.26 -11.94
CA LYS A 57 -3.04 14.31 -11.97
C LYS A 57 -3.97 14.17 -13.18
N ALA A 58 -3.45 13.84 -14.35
CA ALA A 58 -4.25 13.59 -15.56
C ALA A 58 -5.21 12.40 -15.39
N ARG A 59 -4.85 11.42 -14.55
CA ARG A 59 -5.72 10.31 -14.16
C ARG A 59 -6.79 10.66 -13.10
N GLY A 60 -6.92 11.93 -12.74
CA GLY A 60 -7.94 12.41 -11.81
C GLY A 60 -7.58 12.24 -10.32
N LEU A 61 -6.34 11.84 -9.99
CA LEU A 61 -5.92 11.79 -8.60
C LEU A 61 -5.85 13.20 -8.00
N GLY A 62 -6.27 13.31 -6.75
CA GLY A 62 -6.03 14.48 -5.94
C GLY A 62 -4.54 14.78 -5.76
N ALA A 63 -4.20 16.02 -5.42
CA ALA A 63 -2.81 16.41 -5.14
C ALA A 63 -2.24 15.60 -3.98
N GLN A 64 -3.02 15.35 -2.91
CA GLN A 64 -2.55 14.55 -1.78
C GLN A 64 -2.43 13.08 -2.13
N ALA A 65 -3.42 12.54 -2.85
CA ALA A 65 -3.40 11.17 -3.31
C ALA A 65 -2.20 10.85 -4.20
N ALA A 66 -1.92 11.73 -5.18
CA ALA A 66 -0.76 11.59 -6.04
C ALA A 66 0.55 11.60 -5.24
N GLN A 67 0.69 12.51 -4.28
CA GLN A 67 1.87 12.56 -3.39
C GLN A 67 2.02 11.27 -2.57
N HIS A 68 0.94 10.77 -1.97
CA HIS A 68 0.95 9.53 -1.18
C HIS A 68 1.27 8.31 -2.04
N VAL A 69 0.77 8.23 -3.27
CA VAL A 69 1.12 7.18 -4.24
C VAL A 69 2.62 7.22 -4.55
N ILE A 70 3.17 8.40 -4.87
CA ILE A 70 4.60 8.56 -5.16
C ILE A 70 5.47 8.13 -3.97
N LYS A 71 5.11 8.59 -2.76
CA LYS A 71 5.81 8.24 -1.52
C LYS A 71 5.74 6.73 -1.25
N LYS A 72 4.55 6.13 -1.38
CA LYS A 72 4.32 4.68 -1.25
C LYS A 72 5.21 3.86 -2.17
N VAL A 73 5.37 4.28 -3.43
CA VAL A 73 6.26 3.61 -4.38
C VAL A 73 7.73 3.77 -3.98
N ALA A 74 8.16 4.98 -3.64
CA ALA A 74 9.53 5.23 -3.20
C ALA A 74 9.91 4.44 -1.93
N ASP A 75 8.98 4.33 -0.97
CA ASP A 75 9.16 3.54 0.25
C ASP A 75 9.18 2.04 -0.02
N ALA A 76 8.41 1.55 -0.99
CA ALA A 76 8.44 0.16 -1.42
C ALA A 76 9.82 -0.21 -1.99
N TYR A 77 10.40 0.64 -2.85
CA TYR A 77 11.76 0.43 -3.38
C TYR A 77 12.83 0.58 -2.30
N THR A 78 12.66 1.51 -1.37
CA THR A 78 13.55 1.66 -0.20
C THR A 78 13.54 0.38 0.63
N THR A 79 12.35 -0.19 0.86
CA THR A 79 12.16 -1.45 1.59
C THR A 79 12.76 -2.63 0.83
N LEU A 80 12.58 -2.72 -0.49
CA LEU A 80 13.20 -3.73 -1.33
C LEU A 80 14.73 -3.68 -1.21
N ARG A 81 15.33 -2.50 -1.37
CA ARG A 81 16.78 -2.29 -1.22
C ARG A 81 17.28 -2.68 0.17
N ALA A 82 16.55 -2.33 1.22
CA ALA A 82 16.90 -2.70 2.58
C ALA A 82 16.86 -4.23 2.79
N ASN A 83 15.86 -4.92 2.23
CA ASN A 83 15.76 -6.39 2.30
C ASN A 83 16.86 -7.10 1.50
N VAL A 84 17.25 -6.57 0.33
CA VAL A 84 18.41 -7.07 -0.42
C VAL A 84 19.68 -6.93 0.41
N ARG A 85 19.90 -5.76 1.01
CA ARG A 85 21.09 -5.49 1.84
C ARG A 85 21.14 -6.39 3.08
N ALA A 86 20.00 -6.63 3.72
CA ALA A 86 19.90 -7.48 4.90
C ALA A 86 20.01 -8.99 4.58
N GLY A 87 20.06 -9.38 3.31
CA GLY A 87 20.09 -10.80 2.92
C GLY A 87 18.73 -11.52 3.03
N ASN A 88 17.64 -10.80 3.31
CA ASN A 88 16.29 -11.37 3.48
C ASN A 88 15.71 -11.97 2.18
N LEU A 89 16.35 -11.68 1.04
CA LEU A 89 15.97 -12.21 -0.28
C LEU A 89 16.91 -13.32 -0.78
N GLY A 90 17.76 -13.84 0.10
CA GLY A 90 18.76 -14.86 -0.21
C GLY A 90 20.13 -14.28 -0.54
N ARG A 91 21.08 -15.18 -0.76
CA ARG A 91 22.48 -14.84 -1.10
C ARG A 91 22.56 -14.09 -2.43
N HIS A 92 23.70 -13.43 -2.65
CA HIS A 92 24.02 -12.85 -3.95
C HIS A 92 23.89 -13.90 -5.07
N GLY A 93 23.31 -13.52 -6.21
CA GLY A 93 23.08 -14.44 -7.34
C GLY A 93 21.91 -15.43 -7.18
N SER A 94 21.25 -15.50 -6.01
CA SER A 94 20.13 -16.43 -5.83
C SER A 94 18.94 -16.09 -6.74
N ALA A 95 18.27 -17.12 -7.25
CA ALA A 95 17.09 -16.96 -8.11
C ALA A 95 15.99 -16.11 -7.44
N ARG A 96 15.82 -16.22 -6.11
CA ARG A 96 14.88 -15.39 -5.35
C ARG A 96 15.22 -13.91 -5.40
N ARG A 97 16.50 -13.55 -5.19
CA ARG A 97 16.96 -12.16 -5.29
C ARG A 97 16.78 -11.64 -6.71
N ALA A 98 17.21 -12.42 -7.71
CA ALA A 98 17.08 -12.04 -9.12
C ALA A 98 15.62 -11.73 -9.48
N ARG A 99 14.68 -12.64 -9.18
CA ARG A 99 13.25 -12.45 -9.43
C ARG A 99 12.65 -11.24 -8.72
N ALA A 100 13.13 -10.90 -7.52
CA ALA A 100 12.61 -9.78 -6.75
C ALA A 100 13.11 -8.41 -7.26
N THR A 101 14.27 -8.38 -7.93
CA THR A 101 14.88 -7.13 -8.43
C THR A 101 14.74 -6.93 -9.93
N SER A 102 14.32 -7.96 -10.68
CA SER A 102 14.24 -7.93 -12.14
C SER A 102 12.96 -7.34 -12.71
N LYS A 103 12.01 -6.91 -11.86
CA LYS A 103 10.73 -6.36 -12.30
C LYS A 103 10.26 -5.22 -11.40
N PRO A 104 9.37 -4.34 -11.89
CA PRO A 104 8.72 -3.35 -11.06
C PRO A 104 8.00 -3.99 -9.86
N ILE A 105 7.89 -3.23 -8.77
CA ILE A 105 7.08 -3.64 -7.62
C ILE A 105 5.61 -3.53 -8.00
N ALA A 106 4.85 -4.61 -7.86
CA ALA A 106 3.41 -4.63 -8.08
C ALA A 106 2.65 -4.35 -6.78
N PHE A 107 1.60 -3.54 -6.89
CA PHE A 107 0.62 -3.23 -5.86
C PHE A 107 -0.69 -3.93 -6.22
N ARG A 108 -1.22 -4.72 -5.29
CA ARG A 108 -2.54 -5.34 -5.44
C ARG A 108 -3.62 -4.26 -5.43
N ALA A 109 -4.75 -4.51 -6.08
CA ALA A 109 -5.91 -3.60 -6.06
C ALA A 109 -6.35 -3.26 -4.63
N ASP A 110 -6.31 -4.23 -3.71
CA ASP A 110 -6.67 -4.09 -2.30
C ASP A 110 -5.48 -3.73 -1.37
N ALA A 111 -4.32 -3.37 -1.92
CA ALA A 111 -3.15 -3.03 -1.11
C ALA A 111 -3.36 -1.73 -0.32
N ALA A 112 -2.98 -1.73 0.95
CA ALA A 112 -3.20 -0.59 1.85
C ALA A 112 -2.75 0.75 1.26
N GLN A 113 -3.61 1.77 1.40
CA GLN A 113 -3.34 3.14 0.98
C GLN A 113 -3.08 4.02 2.21
N PRO A 114 -1.97 4.78 2.25
CA PRO A 114 -1.76 5.76 3.31
C PRO A 114 -2.66 6.98 3.12
N PHE A 115 -3.14 7.48 4.24
CA PHE A 115 -3.85 8.76 4.37
C PHE A 115 -3.21 9.54 5.52
N ASP A 116 -3.20 10.86 5.42
CA ASP A 116 -2.77 11.75 6.49
C ASP A 116 -3.90 12.64 7.00
N ASP A 117 -3.57 13.54 7.93
CA ASP A 117 -4.49 14.48 8.57
C ASP A 117 -5.08 15.52 7.61
N ARG A 118 -4.55 15.68 6.40
CA ARG A 118 -5.11 16.57 5.37
C ARG A 118 -6.26 15.91 4.61
N CYS A 119 -6.34 14.59 4.62
CA CYS A 119 -7.39 13.80 3.99
C CYS A 119 -8.30 13.09 5.00
N LEU A 120 -8.05 13.25 6.30
CA LEU A 120 -8.80 12.61 7.39
C LEU A 120 -9.22 13.65 8.43
N SER A 121 -10.51 13.70 8.74
CA SER A 121 -11.02 14.47 9.89
C SER A 121 -11.73 13.55 10.87
N TRP A 122 -11.41 13.68 12.15
CA TRP A 122 -11.98 12.86 13.22
C TRP A 122 -13.00 13.65 14.03
N ARG A 123 -14.20 13.09 14.20
CA ARG A 123 -15.18 13.57 15.18
C ARG A 123 -15.27 12.54 16.29
N ILE A 124 -14.50 12.77 17.35
CA ILE A 124 -14.30 11.79 18.43
C ILE A 124 -15.61 11.53 19.18
N ASP A 125 -16.35 12.58 19.51
CA ASP A 125 -17.63 12.47 20.25
C ASP A 125 -18.67 11.68 19.45
N ALA A 126 -18.70 11.91 18.13
CA ALA A 126 -19.58 11.19 17.21
C ALA A 126 -19.05 9.80 16.83
N ARG A 127 -17.81 9.46 17.21
CA ARG A 127 -17.10 8.26 16.74
C ARG A 127 -17.16 8.10 15.23
N THR A 128 -16.90 9.18 14.48
CA THR A 128 -16.85 9.15 13.02
C THR A 128 -15.51 9.65 12.49
N VAL A 129 -15.15 9.17 11.32
CA VAL A 129 -14.05 9.72 10.51
C VAL A 129 -14.59 10.12 9.15
N SER A 130 -14.22 11.32 8.71
CA SER A 130 -14.43 11.75 7.34
C SER A 130 -13.14 11.51 6.57
N ILE A 131 -13.24 10.76 5.48
CA ILE A 131 -12.15 10.48 4.56
C ILE A 131 -12.45 11.23 3.27
N CYS A 132 -11.62 12.21 2.95
CA CYS A 132 -11.77 13.04 1.76
C CYS A 132 -10.71 12.64 0.73
N HIS A 133 -11.11 12.63 -0.54
CA HIS A 133 -10.18 12.59 -1.67
C HIS A 133 -10.38 13.83 -2.52
N ASP A 134 -9.33 14.46 -3.07
CA ASP A 134 -9.48 15.72 -3.83
C ASP A 134 -10.26 15.57 -5.17
N SER A 135 -10.89 14.42 -5.42
CA SER A 135 -11.98 14.27 -6.41
C SER A 135 -13.34 14.81 -5.88
N GLY A 136 -13.39 15.34 -4.66
CA GLY A 136 -14.57 15.98 -4.07
C GLY A 136 -15.50 15.04 -3.30
N GLN A 137 -15.23 13.73 -3.30
CA GLN A 137 -16.05 12.77 -2.55
C GLN A 137 -15.56 12.68 -1.09
N VAL A 138 -16.48 12.96 -0.17
CA VAL A 138 -16.29 12.81 1.27
C VAL A 138 -17.06 11.59 1.74
N ALA A 139 -16.35 10.55 2.19
CA ALA A 139 -16.98 9.41 2.85
C ALA A 139 -16.90 9.62 4.37
N GLN A 140 -18.04 9.92 5.01
CA GLN A 140 -18.13 9.97 6.46
C GLN A 140 -18.52 8.60 7.02
N CYS A 141 -17.56 7.91 7.63
CA CYS A 141 -17.77 6.56 8.17
C CYS A 141 -17.87 6.59 9.69
N GLY A 142 -18.76 5.78 10.26
CA GLY A 142 -18.68 5.41 11.67
C GLY A 142 -17.37 4.67 11.95
N VAL A 143 -16.85 4.78 13.17
CA VAL A 143 -15.65 4.05 13.61
C VAL A 143 -15.86 3.31 14.92
N HIS A 144 -15.29 2.12 14.99
CA HIS A 144 -15.14 1.38 16.23
C HIS A 144 -13.68 1.07 16.48
N ARG A 145 -13.24 1.25 17.73
CA ARG A 145 -11.92 0.78 18.15
C ARG A 145 -11.90 -0.74 18.05
N VAL A 146 -10.92 -1.26 17.31
CA VAL A 146 -10.72 -2.71 17.26
C VAL A 146 -10.12 -3.11 18.60
N ARG A 147 -10.89 -3.85 19.42
CA ARG A 147 -10.29 -4.66 20.48
C ARG A 147 -9.34 -5.62 19.77
N ARG A 148 -8.10 -5.78 20.23
CA ARG A 148 -7.16 -6.75 19.64
C ARG A 148 -7.76 -8.16 19.76
N THR A 149 -8.54 -8.56 18.78
CA THR A 149 -8.81 -9.95 18.42
C THR A 149 -7.95 -10.23 17.20
N ALA A 150 -7.17 -11.31 17.27
CA ALA A 150 -6.43 -11.80 16.12
C ALA A 150 -7.39 -11.90 14.92
N HIS A 151 -6.94 -11.49 13.74
CA HIS A 151 -7.64 -11.49 12.44
C HIS A 151 -8.22 -10.14 11.95
N HIS A 152 -7.48 -9.57 10.99
CA HIS A 152 -7.89 -8.72 9.86
C HIS A 152 -8.48 -7.31 10.07
N ALA A 153 -7.64 -6.28 9.82
CA ALA A 153 -7.77 -5.29 8.74
C ALA A 153 -6.68 -4.21 8.92
N ARG A 154 -5.88 -3.96 7.87
CA ARG A 154 -4.70 -3.09 7.92
C ARG A 154 -5.06 -1.64 7.61
N LEU A 155 -5.25 -0.83 8.64
CA LEU A 155 -4.83 0.58 8.60
C LEU A 155 -3.44 0.63 9.22
N VAL A 156 -2.41 0.64 8.36
CA VAL A 156 -1.01 0.71 8.80
C VAL A 156 -0.65 2.20 8.91
N PRO A 157 -0.29 2.71 10.11
CA PRO A 157 0.34 4.01 10.21
C PRO A 157 1.68 3.94 9.47
N GLU A 158 2.08 5.00 8.77
CA GLU A 158 3.36 5.11 8.07
C GLU A 158 4.53 4.57 8.92
N ARG A 159 4.89 3.30 8.69
CA ARG A 159 6.16 2.67 9.02
C ARG A 159 6.17 1.25 8.42
N ARG A 160 6.96 1.12 7.35
CA ARG A 160 7.31 -0.10 6.61
C ARG A 160 6.11 -0.91 6.11
N ILE A 161 5.66 -0.53 4.91
CA ILE A 161 4.93 -1.41 4.00
C ILE A 161 5.75 -2.70 3.86
N ARG A 162 5.26 -3.81 4.42
CA ARG A 162 5.70 -5.15 4.02
C ARG A 162 4.92 -5.49 2.74
N PRO A 163 5.54 -5.53 1.55
CA PRO A 163 4.88 -6.09 0.38
C PRO A 163 4.61 -7.57 0.65
N GLY A 164 3.35 -7.98 0.46
CA GLY A 164 2.95 -9.38 0.52
C GLY A 164 3.65 -10.15 -0.60
N LEU A 165 4.58 -11.01 -0.23
CA LEU A 165 5.07 -12.07 -1.11
C LEU A 165 4.03 -13.21 -1.10
N PRO A 166 3.73 -13.85 -2.24
CA PRO A 166 2.74 -14.92 -2.31
C PRO A 166 3.12 -16.07 -1.39
N GLY A 167 2.12 -16.55 -0.66
CA GLY A 167 2.22 -17.64 0.31
C GLY A 167 2.64 -18.95 -0.34
N ARG A 168 3.36 -19.75 0.42
CA ARG A 168 3.69 -21.14 0.10
C ARG A 168 2.39 -21.95 0.07
N HIS A 169 2.07 -22.57 -1.07
CA HIS A 169 1.36 -23.84 -1.02
C HIS A 169 2.35 -24.88 -0.50
N VAL A 170 2.08 -25.41 0.70
CA VAL A 170 2.71 -26.63 1.19
C VAL A 170 1.82 -27.76 0.73
N VAL A 171 2.26 -28.53 -0.26
CA VAL A 171 1.73 -29.86 -0.55
C VAL A 171 2.43 -30.82 0.42
N PRO A 172 1.71 -31.65 1.19
CA PRO A 172 2.37 -32.65 2.03
C PRO A 172 2.82 -33.83 1.15
N ASP A 173 4.13 -33.99 0.98
CA ASP A 173 4.73 -35.25 0.51
C ASP A 173 4.43 -36.33 1.55
N ARG A 174 3.51 -37.24 1.22
CA ARG A 174 3.44 -38.55 1.86
C ARG A 174 4.40 -39.48 1.14
N HIS A 175 5.32 -40.04 1.93
CA HIS A 175 6.18 -41.18 1.65
C HIS A 175 5.54 -42.24 0.75
N LEU A 176 6.36 -42.89 -0.08
CA LEU A 176 6.78 -44.28 0.16
C LEU A 176 8.15 -44.53 -0.49
N ARG A 177 9.06 -45.08 0.32
CA ARG A 177 10.33 -45.71 -0.08
C ARG A 177 9.99 -46.99 -0.86
N GLY A 178 10.83 -47.36 -1.84
CA GLY A 178 10.85 -48.71 -2.43
C GLY A 178 11.46 -49.76 -1.49
N PRO A 179 11.98 -50.89 -1.99
CA PRO A 179 12.05 -51.35 -3.38
C PRO A 179 10.81 -52.11 -3.86
#